data_AF-A0A6I9NSG2-F1
#
_entry.id   AF-A0A6I9NSG2-F1
#
_cell.length_a   1.000
_cell.length_b   1.000
_cell.length_c   1.000
_cell.angle_alpha   90.00
_cell.angle_beta   90.00
_cell.angle_gamma   90.00
#
_symmetry.space_group_name_H-M   'P 1'
#
loop_
_entity.id
_entity.type
_entity.pdbx_description
1 polymer ?
#
loop_
_entity_poly.entity_id
_entity_poly.type
_entity_poly.pdbx_seq_one_letter_code
_entity_poly.pdbx_strand_id
1 'polypeptide(L)'
;MMCVWPQVETREDEEQSIKLAEILELLLAAGYFRARIKGLSPFDKVVGGMTWCITTCNFDIDVDLLFQENSTIGQKISLTEKIVSVLPKMKCPHCLEPHQIQGLDFIHIFPVIQWLVKRAIETREEMGDSVRAYSICQFQKSHSLPEDEEFLQRKDMAVSAVLKVLEVYKPQRKYRRQRDAGELQKEESRVHSTLLEYGR
;
A
#
# COMPACT_ATOMS: atom_id res chain seq x y z
N MET A 1 -19.00 -21.73 -58.68
CA MET A 1 -19.03 -20.59 -57.74
C MET A 1 -17.98 -20.84 -56.68
N MET A 2 -16.84 -20.16 -56.76
CA MET A 2 -15.85 -20.18 -55.69
C MET A 2 -16.26 -19.10 -54.68
N CYS A 3 -16.64 -19.51 -53.48
CA CYS A 3 -16.84 -18.60 -52.36
C CYS A 3 -15.47 -18.04 -51.95
N VAL A 4 -15.24 -16.76 -52.22
CA VAL A 4 -14.03 -16.04 -51.81
C VAL A 4 -14.35 -15.29 -50.53
N TRP A 5 -13.88 -15.79 -49.39
CA TRP A 5 -13.52 -15.10 -48.14
C TRP A 5 -12.53 -16.05 -47.43
N PRO A 6 -11.33 -15.61 -46.95
CA PRO A 6 -11.17 -14.51 -45.99
C PRO A 6 -9.86 -13.70 -46.13
N GLN A 7 -9.94 -12.39 -46.40
CA GLN A 7 -8.83 -11.45 -46.11
C GLN A 7 -9.13 -10.53 -44.92
N VAL A 8 -10.36 -10.56 -44.39
CA VAL A 8 -10.81 -9.68 -43.31
C VAL A 8 -10.52 -10.30 -41.93
N GLU A 9 -10.75 -11.60 -41.74
CA GLU A 9 -10.48 -12.30 -40.48
C GLU A 9 -9.00 -12.23 -40.05
N THR A 10 -8.07 -12.34 -41.00
CA THR A 10 -6.62 -12.32 -40.68
C THR A 10 -6.13 -10.97 -40.12
N ARG A 11 -6.81 -9.87 -40.44
CA ARG A 11 -6.41 -8.52 -39.97
C ARG A 11 -6.89 -8.23 -38.55
N GLU A 12 -8.10 -8.66 -38.22
CA GLU A 12 -8.68 -8.47 -36.88
C GLU A 12 -7.90 -9.28 -35.84
N ASP A 13 -7.47 -10.50 -36.18
CA ASP A 13 -6.63 -11.34 -35.30
C ASP A 13 -5.25 -10.73 -35.01
N GLU A 14 -4.64 -10.05 -35.98
CA GLU A 14 -3.35 -9.37 -35.80
C GLU A 14 -3.45 -8.19 -34.83
N GLU A 15 -4.49 -7.35 -34.96
CA GLU A 15 -4.73 -6.21 -34.07
C GLU A 15 -5.03 -6.68 -32.63
N GLN A 16 -5.82 -7.74 -32.49
CA GLN A 16 -6.12 -8.36 -31.19
C GLN A 16 -4.84 -8.93 -30.53
N SER A 17 -3.97 -9.57 -31.30
CA SER A 17 -2.69 -10.08 -30.80
C SER A 17 -1.74 -8.97 -30.35
N ILE A 18 -1.69 -7.85 -31.08
CA ILE A 18 -0.89 -6.67 -30.68
C ILE A 18 -1.43 -6.10 -29.36
N LYS A 19 -2.75 -5.93 -29.25
CA LYS A 19 -3.39 -5.42 -28.02
C LYS A 19 -3.17 -6.35 -26.84
N LEU A 20 -3.25 -7.66 -27.05
CA LEU A 20 -2.91 -8.63 -26.01
C LEU A 20 -1.47 -8.46 -25.52
N ALA A 21 -0.50 -8.31 -26.43
CA ALA A 21 0.90 -8.09 -26.03
C ALA A 21 1.05 -6.82 -25.19
N GLU A 22 0.44 -5.71 -25.60
CA GLU A 22 0.43 -4.45 -24.84
C GLU A 22 -0.21 -4.61 -23.44
N ILE A 23 -1.34 -5.32 -23.35
CA ILE A 23 -2.00 -5.63 -22.06
C ILE A 23 -1.04 -6.40 -21.15
N LEU A 24 -0.36 -7.42 -21.67
CA LEU A 24 0.56 -8.24 -20.89
C LEU A 24 1.78 -7.42 -20.43
N GLU A 25 2.30 -6.53 -21.27
CA GLU A 25 3.40 -5.64 -20.88
C GLU A 25 2.99 -4.67 -19.78
N LEU A 26 1.80 -4.05 -19.87
CA LEU A 26 1.27 -3.18 -18.81
C LEU A 26 1.10 -3.93 -17.48
N LEU A 27 0.56 -5.15 -17.53
CA LEU A 27 0.42 -5.99 -16.34
C LEU A 27 1.77 -6.39 -15.74
N LEU A 28 2.77 -6.70 -16.57
CA LEU A 28 4.12 -7.01 -16.11
C LEU A 28 4.79 -5.79 -15.47
N ALA A 29 4.66 -4.61 -16.07
CA ALA A 29 5.15 -3.36 -15.51
C ALA A 29 4.46 -3.01 -14.18
N ALA A 30 3.18 -3.34 -14.04
CA ALA A 30 2.44 -3.21 -12.79
C ALA A 30 2.94 -4.17 -11.70
N GLY A 31 3.56 -5.31 -12.06
CA GLY A 31 4.07 -6.33 -11.13
C GLY A 31 3.31 -7.65 -11.15
N TYR A 32 2.41 -7.88 -12.11
CA TYR A 32 1.71 -9.14 -12.29
C TYR A 32 2.53 -10.11 -13.18
N PHE A 33 3.44 -10.86 -12.56
CA PHE A 33 4.38 -11.74 -13.29
C PHE A 33 3.75 -12.98 -13.95
N ARG A 34 2.56 -13.39 -13.51
CA ARG A 34 1.84 -14.55 -14.09
C ARG A 34 1.48 -14.35 -15.56
N ALA A 35 1.43 -13.10 -16.04
CA ALA A 35 1.27 -12.77 -17.47
C ALA A 35 2.34 -13.42 -18.38
N ARG A 36 3.55 -13.70 -17.87
CA ARG A 36 4.66 -14.28 -18.65
C ARG A 36 4.61 -15.80 -18.78
N ILE A 37 3.74 -16.49 -18.06
CA ILE A 37 3.67 -17.96 -18.05
C ILE A 37 3.22 -18.46 -19.43
N LYS A 38 4.05 -19.27 -20.11
CA LYS A 38 3.79 -19.74 -21.48
C LYS A 38 2.66 -20.78 -21.58
N GLY A 39 2.36 -21.48 -20.49
CA GLY A 39 1.28 -22.48 -20.44
C GLY A 39 -0.10 -21.93 -20.10
N LEU A 40 -0.23 -20.62 -19.86
CA LEU A 40 -1.50 -20.00 -19.45
C LEU A 40 -2.25 -19.42 -20.65
N SER A 41 -3.56 -19.65 -20.72
CA SER A 41 -4.40 -19.09 -21.78
C SER A 41 -4.42 -17.56 -21.75
N PRO A 42 -4.61 -16.86 -22.89
CA PRO A 42 -4.78 -15.41 -22.92
C PRO A 42 -5.89 -14.93 -21.97
N PHE A 43 -7.02 -15.66 -21.92
CA PHE A 43 -8.11 -15.40 -21.00
C PHE A 43 -7.63 -15.39 -19.54
N ASP A 44 -6.97 -16.46 -19.10
CA ASP A 44 -6.57 -16.61 -17.69
C ASP A 44 -5.48 -15.58 -17.31
N LYS A 45 -4.62 -15.18 -18.25
CA LYS A 45 -3.65 -14.10 -18.05
C LYS A 45 -4.33 -12.75 -17.82
N VAL A 46 -5.28 -12.40 -18.67
CA VAL A 46 -5.98 -11.10 -18.63
C VAL A 46 -6.93 -11.04 -17.45
N VAL A 47 -7.79 -12.04 -17.26
CA VAL A 47 -8.73 -12.11 -16.14
C VAL A 47 -7.99 -12.16 -14.80
N GLY A 48 -6.93 -12.96 -14.70
CA GLY A 48 -6.08 -12.99 -13.51
C GLY A 48 -5.40 -11.64 -13.25
N GLY A 49 -4.97 -10.94 -14.30
CA GLY A 49 -4.42 -9.59 -14.22
C GLY A 49 -5.45 -8.56 -13.74
N MET A 50 -6.67 -8.59 -14.30
CA MET A 50 -7.77 -7.72 -13.87
C MET A 50 -8.08 -7.91 -12.39
N THR A 51 -8.23 -9.16 -11.93
CA THR A 51 -8.53 -9.35 -10.52
C THR A 51 -7.37 -8.96 -9.63
N TRP A 52 -6.13 -9.25 -10.02
CA TRP A 52 -4.96 -8.80 -9.27
C TRP A 52 -4.96 -7.27 -9.09
N CYS A 53 -5.29 -6.50 -10.13
CA CYS A 53 -5.42 -5.05 -10.02
C CYS A 53 -6.54 -4.64 -9.04
N ILE A 54 -7.68 -5.33 -9.05
CA ILE A 54 -8.81 -5.04 -8.17
C ILE A 54 -8.47 -5.34 -6.70
N THR A 55 -7.88 -6.50 -6.43
CA THR A 55 -7.40 -6.88 -5.09
C THR A 55 -6.34 -5.88 -4.59
N THR A 56 -5.44 -5.44 -5.47
CA THR A 56 -4.42 -4.42 -5.13
C THR A 56 -5.05 -3.08 -4.76
N CYS A 57 -6.20 -2.72 -5.37
CA CYS A 57 -6.96 -1.53 -5.02
C CYS A 57 -7.78 -1.67 -3.72
N ASN A 58 -7.56 -2.73 -2.93
CA ASN A 58 -8.27 -3.02 -1.67
C ASN A 58 -9.80 -3.21 -1.84
N PHE A 59 -10.22 -3.68 -3.02
CA PHE A 59 -11.59 -4.14 -3.24
C PHE A 59 -11.60 -5.66 -3.18
N ASP A 60 -12.46 -6.21 -2.33
CA ASP A 60 -12.57 -7.65 -2.21
C ASP A 60 -13.46 -8.21 -3.33
N ILE A 61 -12.94 -9.24 -3.98
CA ILE A 61 -13.70 -10.10 -4.86
C ILE A 61 -13.63 -11.47 -4.18
N ASP A 62 -14.76 -11.92 -3.64
CA ASP A 62 -14.96 -13.28 -3.10
C ASP A 62 -14.84 -14.32 -4.23
N VAL A 63 -13.62 -14.50 -4.71
CA VAL A 63 -13.22 -15.47 -5.71
C VAL A 63 -11.86 -15.98 -5.27
N ASP A 64 -11.85 -17.25 -4.87
CA ASP A 64 -10.62 -18.04 -4.80
C ASP A 64 -9.99 -18.09 -6.20
N LEU A 65 -9.12 -17.13 -6.50
CA LEU A 65 -8.24 -17.11 -7.68
C LEU A 65 -7.00 -17.97 -7.45
N LEU A 66 -7.12 -18.95 -6.59
CA LEU A 66 -6.25 -20.10 -6.56
C LEU A 66 -6.50 -20.86 -7.85
N PHE A 67 -5.74 -20.47 -8.87
CA PHE A 67 -5.35 -21.25 -10.04
C PHE A 67 -5.85 -22.69 -9.99
N GLN A 68 -7.08 -22.89 -10.46
CA GLN A 68 -7.57 -24.20 -10.85
C GLN A 68 -7.39 -24.26 -12.36
N GLU A 69 -6.35 -24.96 -12.82
CA GLU A 69 -6.08 -25.23 -14.26
C GLU A 69 -7.31 -25.78 -15.00
N ASN A 70 -8.31 -26.26 -14.27
CA ASN A 70 -9.52 -26.89 -14.77
C ASN A 70 -10.81 -26.16 -14.35
N SER A 71 -10.77 -24.84 -14.11
CA SER A 71 -12.00 -24.07 -13.83
C SER A 71 -13.01 -24.32 -14.96
N THR A 72 -14.17 -24.83 -14.59
CA THR A 72 -15.26 -25.12 -15.53
C THR A 72 -15.68 -23.83 -16.24
N ILE A 73 -16.17 -23.94 -17.47
CA ILE A 73 -16.60 -22.77 -18.26
C ILE A 73 -17.60 -21.89 -17.49
N GLY A 74 -18.48 -22.50 -16.68
CA GLY A 74 -19.43 -21.78 -15.81
C GLY A 74 -18.76 -20.96 -14.71
N GLN A 75 -17.65 -21.44 -14.12
CA GLN A 75 -16.87 -20.66 -13.15
C GLN A 75 -16.18 -19.46 -13.81
N LYS A 76 -15.66 -19.64 -15.03
CA LYS A 76 -15.07 -18.55 -15.83
C LYS A 76 -16.10 -17.47 -16.15
N ILE A 77 -17.31 -17.87 -16.55
CA ILE A 77 -18.42 -16.96 -16.82
C ILE A 77 -18.80 -16.17 -15.56
N SER A 78 -19.05 -16.86 -14.45
CA SER A 78 -19.42 -16.22 -13.18
C SER A 78 -18.33 -15.25 -12.68
N LEU A 79 -17.05 -15.59 -12.88
CA LEU A 79 -15.93 -14.72 -12.56
C LEU A 79 -15.96 -13.42 -13.38
N THR A 80 -16.18 -13.50 -14.69
CA THR A 80 -16.24 -12.32 -15.56
C THR A 80 -17.38 -11.38 -15.16
N GLU A 81 -18.55 -11.92 -14.80
CA GLU A 81 -19.68 -11.13 -14.31
C GLU A 81 -19.36 -10.42 -12.99
N LYS A 82 -18.72 -11.11 -12.06
CA LYS A 82 -18.27 -10.52 -10.79
C LYS A 82 -17.30 -9.36 -11.05
N ILE A 83 -16.31 -9.53 -11.91
CA ILE A 83 -15.35 -8.47 -12.27
C ILE A 83 -16.09 -7.25 -12.82
N VAL A 84 -16.99 -7.46 -13.80
CA VAL A 84 -17.78 -6.39 -14.41
C VAL A 84 -18.66 -5.68 -13.36
N SER A 85 -19.20 -6.39 -12.38
CA SER A 85 -19.99 -5.79 -11.30
C SER A 85 -19.18 -4.88 -10.34
N VAL A 86 -17.86 -5.07 -10.26
CA VAL A 86 -16.97 -4.29 -9.39
C VAL A 86 -16.45 -3.03 -10.08
N LEU A 87 -16.28 -3.03 -11.41
CA LEU A 87 -15.79 -1.87 -12.17
C LEU A 87 -16.61 -0.58 -11.91
N PRO A 88 -17.96 -0.60 -11.85
CA PRO A 88 -18.74 0.59 -11.49
C PRO A 88 -18.53 1.06 -10.05
N LYS A 89 -18.38 0.14 -9.09
CA LYS A 89 -18.08 0.48 -7.68
C LYS A 89 -16.74 1.17 -7.56
N MET A 90 -15.82 0.76 -8.41
CA MET A 90 -14.51 1.36 -8.59
C MET A 90 -14.55 2.72 -9.29
N LYS A 91 -15.68 3.15 -9.88
CA LYS A 91 -15.80 4.37 -10.71
C LYS A 91 -14.94 4.31 -12.00
N CYS A 92 -14.81 3.13 -12.59
CA CYS A 92 -14.20 2.99 -13.91
C CYS A 92 -15.09 3.70 -14.96
N PRO A 93 -14.53 4.59 -15.82
CA PRO A 93 -15.30 5.28 -16.86
C PRO A 93 -15.60 4.39 -18.08
N HIS A 94 -14.94 3.24 -18.19
CA HIS A 94 -15.06 2.32 -19.30
C HIS A 94 -16.03 1.18 -18.94
N CYS A 95 -17.09 1.04 -19.74
CA CYS A 95 -18.03 -0.07 -19.64
C CYS A 95 -17.45 -1.31 -20.33
N LEU A 96 -17.53 -2.45 -19.66
CA LEU A 96 -17.08 -3.74 -20.19
C LEU A 96 -18.19 -4.74 -19.92
N GLU A 97 -18.58 -5.49 -20.95
CA GLU A 97 -19.59 -6.53 -20.82
C GLU A 97 -18.92 -7.92 -20.65
N PRO A 98 -19.54 -8.87 -19.92
CA PRO A 98 -18.95 -10.19 -19.70
C PRO A 98 -18.64 -10.94 -20.99
N HIS A 99 -19.47 -10.76 -22.03
CA HIS A 99 -19.27 -11.40 -23.34
C HIS A 99 -18.00 -10.92 -24.04
N GLN A 100 -17.57 -9.66 -23.83
CA GLN A 100 -16.35 -9.12 -24.43
C GLN A 100 -15.10 -9.79 -23.86
N ILE A 101 -15.12 -10.12 -22.56
CA ILE A 101 -14.03 -10.83 -21.89
C ILE A 101 -13.96 -12.29 -22.37
N GLN A 102 -15.12 -12.94 -22.50
CA GLN A 102 -15.22 -14.33 -22.98
C GLN A 102 -14.87 -14.46 -24.47
N GLY A 103 -15.25 -13.46 -25.27
CA GLY A 103 -14.93 -13.35 -26.70
C GLY A 103 -13.51 -12.87 -26.99
N LEU A 104 -12.68 -12.63 -25.96
CA LEU A 104 -11.29 -12.18 -26.08
C LEU A 104 -11.13 -10.89 -26.89
N ASP A 105 -12.05 -9.95 -26.70
CA ASP A 105 -12.01 -8.64 -27.37
C ASP A 105 -11.05 -7.69 -26.65
N PHE A 106 -9.75 -7.86 -26.91
CA PHE A 106 -8.67 -7.10 -26.29
C PHE A 106 -8.71 -5.60 -26.62
N ILE A 107 -9.35 -5.19 -27.72
CA ILE A 107 -9.51 -3.78 -28.08
C ILE A 107 -10.32 -3.04 -27.01
N HIS A 108 -11.42 -3.64 -26.56
CA HIS A 108 -12.28 -3.06 -25.51
C HIS A 108 -11.77 -3.35 -24.10
N ILE A 109 -11.05 -4.46 -23.89
CA ILE A 109 -10.45 -4.78 -22.60
C ILE A 109 -9.25 -3.87 -22.28
N PHE A 110 -8.47 -3.49 -23.30
CA PHE A 110 -7.27 -2.66 -23.15
C PHE A 110 -7.48 -1.37 -22.32
N PRO A 111 -8.46 -0.49 -22.62
CA PRO A 111 -8.66 0.73 -21.84
C PRO A 111 -9.02 0.45 -20.38
N VAL A 112 -9.74 -0.65 -20.10
CA VAL A 112 -10.08 -1.07 -18.74
C VAL A 112 -8.83 -1.51 -17.98
N ILE A 113 -7.97 -2.31 -18.61
CA ILE A 113 -6.68 -2.72 -18.03
C ILE A 113 -5.79 -1.50 -17.78
N GLN A 114 -5.68 -0.59 -18.75
CA GLN A 114 -4.84 0.60 -18.62
C GLN A 114 -5.26 1.44 -17.40
N TRP A 115 -6.58 1.61 -17.22
CA TRP A 115 -7.13 2.30 -16.06
C TRP A 115 -6.89 1.54 -14.75
N LEU A 116 -7.13 0.23 -14.74
CA LEU A 116 -6.90 -0.63 -13.57
C LEU A 116 -5.44 -0.65 -13.13
N VAL A 117 -4.51 -0.78 -14.08
CA VAL A 117 -3.06 -0.78 -13.83
C VAL A 117 -2.62 0.57 -13.27
N LYS A 118 -3.05 1.67 -13.88
CA LYS A 118 -2.74 3.01 -13.39
C LYS A 118 -3.17 3.15 -11.92
N ARG A 119 -4.39 2.74 -11.60
CA ARG A 119 -4.90 2.87 -10.24
C ARG A 119 -4.24 1.91 -9.26
N ALA A 120 -3.92 0.69 -9.67
CA ALA A 120 -3.19 -0.26 -8.85
C ALA A 120 -1.78 0.25 -8.49
N ILE A 121 -1.10 0.96 -9.41
CA ILE A 121 0.20 1.59 -9.14
C ILE A 121 0.05 2.75 -8.15
N GLU A 122 -0.92 3.63 -8.34
CA GLU A 122 -1.21 4.75 -7.42
C GLU A 122 -1.51 4.26 -6.00
N THR A 123 -2.40 3.26 -5.85
CA THR A 123 -2.72 2.68 -4.53
C THR A 123 -1.51 2.01 -3.88
N ARG A 124 -0.63 1.37 -4.68
CA ARG A 124 0.59 0.75 -4.16
C ARG A 124 1.62 1.78 -3.71
N GLU A 125 1.70 2.92 -4.38
CA GLU A 125 2.55 4.04 -3.96
C GLU A 125 2.05 4.63 -2.63
N GLU A 126 0.74 4.86 -2.50
CA GLU A 126 0.12 5.37 -1.27
C GLU A 126 0.24 4.40 -0.07
N MET A 127 0.09 3.09 -0.32
CA MET A 127 0.11 2.05 0.71
C MET A 127 1.50 1.43 0.92
N GLY A 128 2.48 1.74 0.07
CA GLY A 128 3.80 1.10 0.10
C GLY A 128 4.54 1.38 1.41
N ASP A 129 4.50 2.63 1.86
CA ASP A 129 5.15 3.05 3.11
C ASP A 129 4.52 2.42 4.34
N SER A 130 3.19 2.32 4.38
CA SER A 130 2.48 1.72 5.52
C SER A 130 2.75 0.22 5.60
N VAL A 131 2.77 -0.50 4.47
CA VAL A 131 3.11 -1.92 4.42
C VAL A 131 4.57 -2.15 4.82
N ARG A 132 5.49 -1.29 4.37
CA ARG A 132 6.90 -1.36 4.76
C ARG A 132 7.07 -1.12 6.26
N ALA A 133 6.45 -0.06 6.79
CA ALA A 133 6.52 0.26 8.21
C ALA A 133 5.91 -0.86 9.07
N TYR A 134 4.77 -1.43 8.64
CA TYR A 134 4.15 -2.58 9.29
C TYR A 134 5.07 -3.80 9.28
N SER A 135 5.71 -4.10 8.15
CA SER A 135 6.63 -5.23 8.02
C SER A 135 7.85 -5.09 8.92
N ILE A 136 8.44 -3.88 8.98
CA ILE A 136 9.55 -3.57 9.89
C ILE A 136 9.09 -3.72 11.35
N CYS A 137 7.93 -3.17 11.69
CA CYS A 137 7.37 -3.28 13.04
C CYS A 137 7.16 -4.74 13.46
N GLN A 138 6.63 -5.59 12.56
CA GLN A 138 6.43 -7.01 12.85
C GLN A 138 7.76 -7.76 13.01
N PHE A 139 8.76 -7.45 12.19
CA PHE A 139 10.11 -8.02 12.33
C PHE A 139 10.73 -7.65 13.68
N GLN A 140 10.71 -6.36 14.03
CA GLN A 140 11.29 -5.82 15.27
C GLN A 140 10.64 -6.37 16.56
N LYS A 141 9.45 -6.97 16.49
CA LYS A 141 8.83 -7.63 17.66
C LYS A 141 9.55 -8.91 18.08
N SER A 142 10.17 -9.60 17.12
CA SER A 142 10.74 -10.94 17.34
C SER A 142 12.23 -11.01 17.03
N HIS A 143 12.76 -10.05 16.29
CA HIS A 143 14.15 -10.02 15.84
C HIS A 143 14.72 -8.61 16.00
N SER A 144 15.92 -8.50 16.57
CA SER A 144 16.72 -7.28 16.64
C SER A 144 17.95 -7.41 15.74
N LEU A 145 18.33 -6.32 15.07
CA LEU A 145 19.62 -6.26 14.38
C LEU A 145 20.73 -5.86 15.38
N PRO A 146 21.98 -6.29 15.19
CA PRO A 146 23.10 -5.83 16.02
C PRO A 146 23.24 -4.31 16.04
N GLU A 147 23.00 -3.62 14.91
CA GLU A 147 23.01 -2.15 14.86
C GLU A 147 21.91 -1.52 15.73
N ASP A 148 20.75 -2.17 15.86
CA ASP A 148 19.65 -1.69 16.70
C ASP A 148 20.03 -1.74 18.19
N GLU A 149 20.73 -2.79 18.63
CA GLU A 149 21.22 -2.91 20.01
C GLU A 149 22.31 -1.87 20.32
N GLU A 150 23.26 -1.66 19.41
CA GLU A 150 24.27 -0.60 19.56
C GLU A 150 23.65 0.80 19.61
N PHE A 151 22.59 1.03 18.83
CA PHE A 151 21.86 2.28 18.84
C PHE A 151 21.12 2.49 20.16
N LEU A 152 20.46 1.45 20.68
CA LEU A 152 19.79 1.49 21.98
C LEU A 152 20.78 1.80 23.12
N GLN A 153 21.94 1.14 23.13
CA GLN A 153 22.99 1.40 24.12
C GLN A 153 23.49 2.85 24.05
N ARG A 154 23.78 3.37 22.84
CA ARG A 154 24.20 4.76 22.66
C ARG A 154 23.12 5.75 23.11
N LYS A 155 21.84 5.44 22.83
CA LYS A 155 20.71 6.25 23.26
C LYS A 155 20.60 6.28 24.79
N ASP A 156 20.72 5.14 25.46
CA ASP A 156 20.67 5.08 26.93
C ASP A 156 21.82 5.86 27.57
N MET A 157 23.03 5.78 27.01
CA MET A 157 24.16 6.59 27.44
C MET A 157 23.90 8.09 27.27
N ALA A 158 23.34 8.50 26.14
CA ALA A 158 23.00 9.90 25.88
C ALA A 158 21.92 10.41 26.84
N VAL A 159 20.86 9.62 27.08
CA VAL A 159 19.80 9.95 28.04
C VAL A 159 20.36 10.07 29.46
N SER A 160 21.22 9.12 29.87
CA SER A 160 21.89 9.18 31.18
C SER A 160 22.74 10.43 31.33
N ALA A 161 23.49 10.82 30.29
CA ALA A 161 24.30 12.03 30.31
C ALA A 161 23.43 13.30 30.46
N VAL A 162 22.33 13.40 29.72
CA VAL A 162 21.39 14.52 29.83
C VAL A 162 20.78 14.59 31.23
N LEU A 163 20.36 13.46 31.79
CA LEU A 163 19.82 13.40 33.16
C LEU A 163 20.85 13.85 34.20
N LYS A 164 22.12 13.44 34.08
CA LYS A 164 23.19 13.89 34.99
C LYS A 164 23.42 15.39 34.91
N VAL A 165 23.42 15.97 33.71
CA VAL A 165 23.52 17.44 33.54
C VAL A 165 22.34 18.13 34.23
N LEU A 166 21.12 17.65 34.00
CA LEU A 166 19.93 18.20 34.67
C LEU A 166 20.02 18.09 36.20
N GLU A 167 20.56 17.00 36.74
CA GLU A 167 20.76 16.85 38.18
C GLU A 167 21.82 17.78 38.77
N VAL A 168 22.90 18.05 38.04
CA VAL A 168 23.98 18.95 38.48
C VAL A 168 23.53 20.41 38.44
N TYR A 169 22.82 20.80 37.38
CA TYR A 169 22.35 22.17 37.19
C TYR A 169 20.97 22.45 37.79
N LYS A 170 20.37 21.49 38.51
CA LYS A 170 19.08 21.73 39.18
C LYS A 170 19.23 22.83 40.23
N PRO A 171 18.28 23.79 40.29
CA PRO A 171 18.32 24.85 41.28
C PRO A 171 18.23 24.23 42.69
N GLN A 172 19.29 24.42 43.48
CA GLN A 172 19.34 23.94 44.87
C GLN A 172 18.90 25.05 45.82
N ARG A 173 17.86 24.77 46.62
CA ARG A 173 17.37 25.69 47.64
C ARG A 173 18.40 25.75 48.79
N LYS A 174 19.14 26.84 48.88
CA LYS A 174 20.19 27.08 49.91
C LYS A 174 19.62 27.61 51.21
N TYR A 175 18.57 28.43 51.14
CA TYR A 175 17.95 29.03 52.33
C TYR A 175 16.49 28.60 52.43
N ARG A 176 16.02 28.41 53.67
CA ARG A 176 14.64 28.10 53.98
C ARG A 176 14.10 29.17 54.91
N ARG A 177 12.93 29.74 54.59
CA ARG A 177 12.20 30.63 55.50
C ARG A 177 11.93 29.95 56.85
N GLN A 178 12.11 30.70 57.92
CA GLN A 178 11.68 30.28 59.26
C GLN A 178 10.16 30.12 59.28
N ARG A 179 9.68 29.09 60.00
CA ARG A 179 8.25 28.77 60.09
C ARG A 179 7.42 29.87 60.77
N ASP A 180 8.06 30.68 61.62
CA ASP A 180 7.41 31.76 62.36
C ASP A 180 7.48 33.12 61.64
N ALA A 181 8.06 33.17 60.44
CA ALA A 181 8.00 34.37 59.60
C ALA A 181 6.62 34.44 58.93
N GLY A 182 5.80 35.41 59.34
CA GLY A 182 4.43 35.58 58.85
C GLY A 182 4.27 35.63 57.32
N GLU A 183 3.05 35.36 56.85
CA GLU A 183 2.71 35.38 55.42
C GLU A 183 2.94 36.76 54.81
N LEU A 184 3.68 36.79 53.69
CA LEU A 184 3.87 38.03 52.93
C LEU A 184 2.60 38.35 52.13
N GLN A 185 2.02 39.52 52.35
CA GLN A 185 0.81 39.95 51.65
C GLN A 185 1.06 40.45 50.21
N LYS A 186 2.28 40.91 49.89
CA LYS A 186 2.64 41.41 48.55
C LYS A 186 3.31 40.34 47.69
N GLU A 187 2.87 40.20 46.44
CA GLU A 187 3.43 39.26 45.47
C GLU A 187 4.93 39.51 45.20
N GLU A 188 5.32 40.77 45.04
CA GLU A 188 6.72 41.16 44.80
C GLU A 188 7.67 40.66 45.91
N SER A 189 7.21 40.71 47.17
CA SER A 189 7.98 40.21 48.31
C SER A 189 8.08 38.68 48.31
N ARG A 190 7.05 37.96 47.84
CA ARG A 190 7.06 36.49 47.73
C ARG A 190 8.04 36.03 46.65
N VAL A 191 8.05 36.73 45.52
CA VAL A 191 9.00 36.49 44.43
C VAL A 191 10.43 36.75 44.90
N HIS A 192 10.67 37.91 45.52
CA HIS A 192 11.99 38.26 46.04
C HIS A 192 12.50 37.24 47.07
N SER A 193 11.63 36.80 47.97
CA SER A 193 11.99 35.78 48.94
C SER A 193 12.31 34.44 48.28
N THR A 194 11.54 33.99 47.30
CA THR A 194 11.80 32.72 46.60
C THR A 194 13.13 32.79 45.86
N LEU A 195 13.45 33.90 45.20
CA LEU A 195 14.75 34.08 44.53
C LEU A 195 15.93 34.05 45.51
N LEU A 196 15.78 34.66 46.69
CA LEU A 196 16.79 34.60 47.75
C LEU A 196 17.05 33.17 48.23
N GLU A 197 16.03 32.29 48.22
CA GLU A 197 16.18 30.91 48.66
C GLU A 197 17.09 30.06 47.78
N TYR A 198 17.24 30.41 46.49
CA TYR A 198 18.10 29.69 45.55
C TYR A 198 19.49 30.35 45.36
N GLY A 199 19.72 31.50 46.01
CA GLY A 199 20.93 32.31 45.85
C GLY A 199 20.92 33.07 44.53
N ARG A 200 21.36 34.34 44.55
CA ARG A 200 21.59 35.11 43.32
C ARG A 200 22.67 34.47 42.45
#